data_AF-A0A1Z5KPT7-F1
#
_entry.id   AF-A0A1Z5KPT7-F1
#
_cell.length_a   1.000
_cell.length_b   1.000
_cell.length_c   1.000
_cell.angle_alpha   90.00
_cell.angle_beta   90.00
_cell.angle_gamma   90.00
#
_symmetry.space_group_name_H-M   'P 1'
#
loop_
_entity.id
_entity.type
_entity.pdbx_description
1 polymer ?
#
loop_
_entity_poly.entity_id
_entity_poly.type
_entity_poly.pdbx_seq_one_letter_code
_entity_poly.pdbx_strand_id
1 'polypeptide(L)'
;MKRPYESGFYASKLQAHKKEKIYWPPDWHSNNTNLPYILFSVDGVHCRIYEPKHELFSKNTAYYSHRFKQSALNYEIALSIWENRVVSVRRGTRAGLPDISVFRATQGIGEGIALVNDPF
;
A
#
# COMPACT_ATOMS: atom_id res chain seq x y z
N MET A 1 10.33 25.81 2.59
CA MET A 1 10.91 24.46 2.83
C MET A 1 9.75 23.50 3.12
N LYS A 2 9.25 22.75 2.11
CA LYS A 2 8.17 21.78 2.30
C LYS A 2 8.76 20.58 3.04
N ARG A 3 8.34 20.33 4.28
CA ARG A 3 8.72 19.10 5.01
C ARG A 3 8.24 17.90 4.18
N PRO A 4 9.09 16.91 3.86
CA PRO A 4 8.62 15.69 3.22
C PRO A 4 7.52 15.11 4.10
N TYR A 5 6.43 14.72 3.45
CA TYR A 5 5.23 14.15 4.06
C TYR A 5 5.62 13.17 5.19
N GLU A 6 5.03 13.28 6.38
CA GLU A 6 5.27 12.35 7.49
C GLU A 6 4.59 10.97 7.25
N SER A 7 4.47 10.54 5.98
CA SER A 7 4.18 9.13 5.66
C SER A 7 5.34 8.19 6.04
N GLY A 8 6.48 8.77 6.43
CA GLY A 8 7.71 8.06 6.77
C GLY A 8 7.59 7.17 8.02
N PHE A 9 6.64 7.39 8.93
CA PHE A 9 6.60 6.60 10.17
C PHE A 9 6.30 5.12 9.93
N TYR A 10 5.22 4.81 9.21
CA TYR A 10 4.90 3.42 8.87
C TYR A 10 5.75 2.92 7.71
N ALA A 11 6.09 3.78 6.74
CA ALA A 11 6.94 3.40 5.62
C ALA A 11 8.34 2.96 6.06
N SER A 12 8.98 3.69 6.99
CA SER A 12 10.31 3.32 7.51
C SER A 12 10.28 2.00 8.29
N LYS A 13 9.23 1.77 9.09
CA LYS A 13 9.03 0.51 9.81
C LYS A 13 8.79 -0.66 8.86
N LEU A 14 7.93 -0.48 7.85
CA LEU A 14 7.69 -1.48 6.82
C LEU A 14 8.97 -1.79 6.03
N GLN A 15 9.75 -0.77 5.69
CA GLN A 15 11.02 -0.92 5.01
C GLN A 15 12.04 -1.70 5.85
N ALA A 16 12.15 -1.40 7.15
CA ALA A 16 13.01 -2.11 8.08
C ALA A 16 12.67 -3.61 8.18
N HIS A 17 11.37 -3.95 8.10
CA HIS A 17 10.90 -5.33 8.14
C HIS A 17 10.68 -5.97 6.76
N LYS A 18 10.99 -5.29 5.64
CA LYS A 18 10.74 -5.81 4.28
C LYS A 18 11.38 -7.18 4.11
N LYS A 19 12.65 -7.35 4.49
CA LYS A 19 13.39 -8.61 4.35
C LYS A 19 12.83 -9.77 5.19
N GLU A 20 12.19 -9.46 6.33
CA GLU A 20 11.72 -10.46 7.28
C GLU A 20 10.25 -10.82 7.07
N LYS A 21 9.42 -9.84 6.70
CA LYS A 21 7.96 -9.96 6.68
C LYS A 21 7.35 -9.92 5.29
N ILE A 22 8.03 -9.35 4.29
CA ILE A 22 7.52 -9.22 2.92
C ILE A 22 8.35 -10.14 2.01
N TYR A 23 7.73 -11.19 1.52
CA TYR A 23 8.41 -12.24 0.77
C TYR A 23 7.66 -12.55 -0.52
N TRP A 24 8.31 -12.30 -1.66
CA TRP A 24 7.84 -12.79 -2.96
C TRP A 24 8.46 -14.17 -3.21
N PRO A 25 7.66 -15.26 -3.28
CA PRO A 25 8.22 -16.58 -3.54
C PRO A 25 8.92 -16.63 -4.90
N PRO A 26 10.15 -17.17 -4.99
CA PRO A 26 10.92 -17.22 -6.24
C PRO A 26 10.22 -18.07 -7.30
N ASP A 27 9.44 -19.06 -6.87
CA ASP A 27 8.73 -19.98 -7.75
C ASP A 27 7.46 -19.37 -8.36
N TRP A 28 7.05 -18.17 -7.90
CA TRP A 28 5.92 -17.41 -8.43
C TRP A 28 6.36 -16.58 -9.65
N HIS A 29 6.71 -17.30 -10.72
CA HIS A 29 7.08 -16.72 -12.01
C HIS A 29 6.22 -17.33 -13.13
N SER A 30 6.03 -16.59 -14.23
CA SER A 30 5.13 -16.96 -15.34
C SER A 30 5.39 -18.32 -15.97
N ASN A 31 6.62 -18.84 -15.86
CA ASN A 31 7.04 -20.09 -16.50
C ASN A 31 6.82 -21.33 -15.60
N ASN A 32 6.25 -21.17 -14.40
CA ASN A 32 5.98 -22.29 -13.50
C ASN A 32 4.55 -22.81 -13.74
N THR A 33 4.44 -24.01 -14.30
CA THR A 33 3.15 -24.65 -14.61
C THR A 33 2.45 -25.26 -13.40
N ASN A 34 3.11 -25.33 -12.24
CA ASN A 34 2.57 -25.93 -11.02
C ASN A 34 1.97 -24.88 -10.05
N LEU A 35 1.73 -23.65 -10.52
CA LEU A 35 1.15 -22.60 -9.71
C LEU A 35 -0.38 -22.74 -9.59
N PRO A 36 -0.96 -22.51 -8.40
CA PRO A 36 -2.40 -22.47 -8.26
C PRO A 36 -2.99 -21.25 -8.99
N TYR A 37 -4.24 -21.37 -9.43
CA TYR A 37 -4.94 -20.33 -10.21
C TYR A 37 -5.07 -18.98 -9.48
N ILE A 38 -5.08 -18.99 -8.15
CA ILE A 38 -5.12 -17.78 -7.32
C ILE A 38 -3.97 -17.87 -6.32
N LEU A 39 -3.05 -16.90 -6.36
CA LEU A 39 -1.83 -16.89 -5.54
C LEU A 39 -1.99 -16.07 -4.26
N PHE A 40 -2.54 -14.87 -4.39
CA PHE A 40 -2.67 -13.90 -3.30
C PHE A 40 -3.95 -13.08 -3.46
N SER A 41 -4.43 -12.50 -2.36
CA SER A 41 -5.45 -11.47 -2.37
C SER A 41 -4.82 -10.12 -2.02
N VAL A 42 -5.43 -9.03 -2.47
CA VAL A 42 -4.99 -7.66 -2.18
C VAL A 42 -6.11 -6.93 -1.44
N ASP A 43 -5.75 -6.25 -0.35
CA ASP A 43 -6.68 -5.42 0.41
C ASP A 43 -6.10 -4.03 0.73
N GLY A 44 -6.99 -3.06 0.90
CA GLY A 44 -6.68 -1.68 1.28
C GLY A 44 -6.69 -1.50 2.80
N VAL A 45 -5.54 -1.17 3.38
CA VAL A 45 -5.37 -0.96 4.81
C VAL A 45 -5.08 0.50 5.11
N HIS A 46 -5.98 1.12 5.88
CA HIS A 46 -5.77 2.47 6.37
C HIS A 46 -4.78 2.47 7.55
N CYS A 47 -3.77 3.34 7.48
CA CYS A 47 -2.79 3.60 8.52
C CYS A 47 -2.85 5.08 8.89
N ARG A 48 -3.07 5.38 10.18
CA ARG A 48 -3.16 6.77 10.67
C ARG A 48 -1.85 7.50 10.46
N ILE A 49 -1.91 8.78 10.10
CA ILE A 49 -0.73 9.65 10.01
C ILE A 49 -0.99 10.94 10.78
N TYR A 50 0.08 11.68 11.06
CA TYR A 50 -0.08 13.08 11.43
C TYR A 50 -0.66 13.85 10.26
N GLU A 51 -1.63 14.70 10.56
CA GLU A 51 -2.38 15.43 9.53
C GLU A 51 -1.44 16.35 8.74
N PRO A 52 -1.34 16.18 7.41
CA PRO A 52 -0.55 17.08 6.59
C PRO A 52 -1.12 18.49 6.66
N LYS A 53 -0.27 19.48 6.93
CA LYS A 53 -0.66 20.90 6.94
C LYS A 53 -1.35 21.26 5.62
N HIS A 54 -2.47 21.97 5.70
CA HIS A 54 -3.15 22.56 4.56
C HIS A 54 -2.91 24.07 4.57
N GLU A 55 -2.74 24.67 3.38
CA GLU A 55 -2.38 26.08 3.22
C GLU A 55 -3.53 27.06 3.53
N LEU A 56 -4.77 26.57 3.61
CA LEU A 56 -6.00 27.39 3.60
C LEU A 56 -6.99 26.95 4.67
N PHE A 57 -7.06 25.66 4.96
CA PHE A 57 -8.00 25.09 5.93
C PHE A 57 -7.28 24.54 7.16
N SER A 58 -7.97 24.51 8.29
CA SER A 58 -7.45 23.90 9.52
C SER A 58 -7.38 22.37 9.45
N LYS A 59 -8.08 21.76 8.48
CA LYS A 59 -8.12 20.32 8.23
C LYS A 59 -7.89 20.01 6.76
N ASN A 60 -7.22 18.90 6.49
CA ASN A 60 -6.94 18.39 5.17
C ASN A 60 -7.84 17.19 4.84
N THR A 61 -8.99 17.48 4.24
CA THR A 61 -10.01 16.46 3.88
C THR A 61 -9.49 15.42 2.90
N ALA A 62 -8.46 15.72 2.10
CA ALA A 62 -7.88 14.78 1.15
C ALA A 62 -7.27 13.53 1.84
N TYR A 63 -6.84 13.65 3.09
CA TYR A 63 -6.28 12.54 3.87
C TYR A 63 -7.28 12.01 4.91
N TYR A 64 -8.50 12.55 4.96
CA TYR A 64 -9.47 12.17 5.97
C TYR A 64 -9.98 10.75 5.74
N SER A 65 -9.73 9.88 6.72
CA SER A 65 -10.30 8.54 6.73
C SER A 65 -11.62 8.51 7.49
N HIS A 66 -12.67 8.05 6.83
CA HIS A 66 -13.96 7.80 7.46
C HIS A 66 -13.90 6.68 8.53
N ARG A 67 -12.93 5.76 8.42
CA ARG A 67 -12.68 4.65 9.36
C ARG A 67 -12.11 5.14 10.70
N PHE A 68 -11.10 6.02 10.66
CA PHE A 68 -10.45 6.53 11.87
C PHE A 68 -10.94 7.90 12.32
N LYS A 69 -11.77 8.56 11.51
CA LYS A 69 -12.21 9.96 11.71
C LYS A 69 -11.04 10.95 11.84
N GLN A 70 -9.92 10.62 11.19
CA GLN A 70 -8.65 11.34 11.26
C GLN A 70 -7.84 11.14 9.98
N SER A 71 -6.70 11.83 9.88
CA SER A 71 -5.79 11.71 8.74
C SER A 71 -5.17 10.31 8.64
N ALA A 72 -5.19 9.72 7.46
CA ALA A 72 -4.61 8.41 7.18
C ALA A 72 -4.11 8.28 5.73
N LEU A 73 -3.31 7.25 5.52
CA LEU A 73 -2.96 6.73 4.20
C LEU A 73 -3.57 5.34 4.01
N ASN A 74 -3.97 5.02 2.79
CA ASN A 74 -4.45 3.71 2.41
C ASN A 74 -3.34 2.93 1.70
N TYR A 75 -2.80 1.89 2.33
CA TYR A 75 -1.79 1.00 1.78
C TYR A 75 -2.45 -0.20 1.13
N GLU A 76 -2.00 -0.62 -0.05
CA GLU A 76 -2.41 -1.89 -0.64
C GLU A 76 -1.46 -2.98 -0.17
N ILE A 77 -2.00 -4.03 0.45
CA ILE A 77 -1.23 -5.15 0.98
C ILE A 77 -1.69 -6.42 0.29
N ALA A 78 -0.74 -7.15 -0.31
CA ALA A 78 -0.97 -8.47 -0.88
C ALA A 78 -0.62 -9.56 0.13
N LEU A 79 -1.57 -10.45 0.41
CA LEU A 79 -1.42 -11.60 1.30
C LEU A 79 -1.49 -12.89 0.50
N SER A 80 -0.57 -13.82 0.76
CA SER A 80 -0.65 -15.15 0.18
C SER A 80 -1.92 -15.85 0.67
N ILE A 81 -2.62 -16.52 -0.24
CA ILE A 81 -3.82 -17.31 0.11
C ILE A 81 -3.43 -18.64 0.77
N TRP A 82 -2.25 -19.15 0.40
CA TRP A 82 -1.78 -20.47 0.78
C TRP A 82 -0.85 -20.45 2.00
N GLU A 83 -0.22 -19.30 2.24
CA GLU A 83 0.73 -19.12 3.33
C GLU A 83 0.34 -17.90 4.15
N ASN A 84 0.57 -17.95 5.47
CA ASN A 84 0.37 -16.78 6.33
C ASN A 84 1.51 -15.77 6.16
N ARG A 85 1.62 -15.16 4.98
CA ARG A 85 2.72 -14.26 4.60
C ARG A 85 2.25 -13.07 3.79
N VAL A 86 2.90 -11.93 4.00
CA VAL A 86 2.77 -10.75 3.16
C VAL A 86 3.67 -10.92 1.95
N VAL A 87 3.09 -10.79 0.76
CA VAL A 87 3.78 -11.01 -0.51
C VAL A 87 4.29 -9.68 -1.07
N SER A 88 3.47 -8.64 -0.95
CA SER A 88 3.79 -7.30 -1.45
C SER A 88 3.08 -6.22 -0.64
N VAL A 89 3.68 -5.05 -0.57
CA VAL A 89 3.07 -3.85 0.00
C VAL A 89 3.34 -2.69 -0.93
N ARG A 90 2.28 -2.01 -1.36
CA ARG A 90 2.38 -0.80 -2.18
C ARG A 90 2.37 0.45 -1.31
N ARG A 91 3.05 1.50 -1.79
CA ARG A 91 3.03 2.83 -1.17
C ARG A 91 1.60 3.32 -0.95
N GLY A 92 1.35 3.85 0.24
CA GLY A 92 0.05 4.35 0.64
C GLY A 92 -0.43 5.54 -0.20
N THR A 93 -1.68 5.49 -0.65
CA THR A 93 -2.41 6.59 -1.27
C THR A 93 -3.19 7.37 -0.20
N ARG A 94 -3.80 8.51 -0.56
CA ARG A 94 -4.55 9.32 0.41
C ARG A 94 -5.86 8.62 0.78
N ALA A 95 -6.15 8.51 2.07
CA ALA A 95 -7.32 7.78 2.57
C ALA A 95 -8.69 8.46 2.32
N GLY A 96 -8.72 9.66 1.74
CA GLY A 96 -9.94 10.39 1.40
C GLY A 96 -10.53 10.06 0.03
N LEU A 97 -9.92 9.14 -0.72
CA LEU A 97 -10.41 8.69 -2.02
C LEU A 97 -11.23 7.41 -1.88
N PRO A 98 -12.33 7.24 -2.63
CA PRO A 98 -13.05 5.98 -2.70
C PRO A 98 -12.24 4.92 -3.47
N ASP A 99 -12.40 3.65 -3.10
CA ASP A 99 -11.61 2.52 -3.63
C ASP A 99 -11.65 2.43 -5.16
N ILE A 100 -12.79 2.71 -5.79
CA ILE A 100 -12.91 2.71 -7.26
C ILE A 100 -12.02 3.78 -7.91
N SER A 101 -11.88 4.94 -7.26
CA SER A 101 -11.01 6.01 -7.75
C SER A 101 -9.55 5.66 -7.54
N VAL A 102 -9.21 5.01 -6.42
CA VAL A 102 -7.86 4.48 -6.17
C VAL A 102 -7.52 3.45 -7.24
N PHE A 103 -8.36 2.43 -7.43
CA PHE A 103 -8.19 1.35 -8.41
C PHE A 103 -8.00 1.87 -9.85
N ARG A 104 -8.78 2.89 -10.25
CA ARG A 104 -8.68 3.50 -11.57
C ARG A 104 -7.42 4.37 -11.71
N ALA A 105 -7.11 5.16 -10.70
CA ALA A 105 -5.95 6.06 -10.72
C ALA A 105 -4.62 5.29 -10.70
N THR A 106 -4.61 4.12 -10.07
CA THR A 106 -3.41 3.28 -9.96
C THR A 106 -3.26 2.24 -11.07
N GLN A 107 -4.19 2.21 -12.05
CA GLN A 107 -4.34 1.15 -13.06
C GLN A 107 -4.26 -0.24 -12.39
N GLY A 108 -5.35 -0.68 -11.77
CA GLY A 108 -5.41 -1.96 -11.05
C GLY A 108 -4.65 -3.10 -11.73
N ILE A 109 -3.71 -3.70 -10.99
CA ILE A 109 -3.05 -5.03 -11.06
C ILE A 109 -2.77 -5.68 -12.45
N GLY A 110 -2.82 -4.96 -13.56
CA GLY A 110 -2.44 -5.48 -14.89
C GLY A 110 -0.94 -5.37 -15.14
N GLU A 111 -0.32 -4.29 -14.67
CA GLU A 111 1.13 -4.03 -14.87
C GLU A 111 1.91 -3.82 -13.56
N GLY A 112 1.21 -3.86 -12.41
CA GLY A 112 1.80 -3.64 -11.08
C GLY A 112 2.66 -4.79 -10.54
N ILE A 113 2.76 -5.92 -11.26
CA ILE A 113 3.68 -7.03 -10.93
C ILE A 113 5.16 -6.58 -11.05
N ALA A 114 5.43 -5.47 -11.73
CA ALA A 114 6.78 -4.94 -11.93
C ALA A 114 7.35 -4.08 -10.77
N LEU A 115 6.60 -3.77 -9.71
CA LEU A 115 7.00 -2.74 -8.74
C LEU A 115 7.66 -3.27 -7.45
N VAL A 116 8.11 -4.53 -7.42
CA VAL A 116 8.86 -5.08 -6.26
C VAL A 116 10.24 -4.40 -6.08
N ASN A 117 10.74 -3.79 -7.17
CA ASN A 117 12.08 -3.19 -7.26
C ASN A 117 12.11 -1.66 -7.27
N ASP A 118 10.97 -0.96 -7.21
CA ASP A 118 11.01 0.50 -7.13
C ASP A 118 11.49 0.95 -5.74
N PRO A 119 12.48 1.86 -5.66
CA PRO A 119 12.82 2.52 -4.42
C PRO A 119 11.63 3.38 -3.99
N PHE A 120 11.25 3.24 -2.72
CA PHE A 120 10.13 3.96 -2.10
C PHE A 120 10.11 5.48 -2.33
#